data_AF-A0A858ARM1-F1
#
_entry.id   AF-A0A858ARM1-F1
#
_cell.length_a   1.000
_cell.length_b   1.000
_cell.length_c   1.000
_cell.angle_alpha   90.00
_cell.angle_beta   90.00
_cell.angle_gamma   90.00
#
_symmetry.space_group_name_H-M   'P 1'
#
loop_
_entity.id
_entity.type
_entity.pdbx_description
1 polymer ?
#
loop_
_entity_poly.entity_id
_entity_poly.type
_entity_poly.pdbx_seq_one_letter_code
_entity_poly.pdbx_strand_id
1 'polypeptide(L)'
;MFLATTIEIINTTLTTVTTLTVVTASLILPLIIKKNNDRNKKKDAIEEALLDSFDKYFSTEYPKNDFEWYYAELLAIIKKFNIRIFICLNCKRKLDVKKYMDYFKTVDKVIPEINNFSVNAGQSGFKIEMMVLACYKCKGEDQYKINTSNKEI
;
A
#
# COMPACT_ATOMS: atom_id res chain seq x y z
N MET A 1 57.58 17.14 19.59
CA MET A 1 56.35 17.73 20.15
C MET A 1 55.28 18.02 19.09
N PHE A 2 55.63 18.41 17.86
CA PHE A 2 54.66 18.68 16.77
C PHE A 2 53.82 17.48 16.29
N LEU A 3 54.36 16.25 16.28
CA LEU A 3 53.59 15.07 15.84
C LEU A 3 52.48 14.68 16.81
N ALA A 4 52.68 14.86 18.12
CA ALA A 4 51.71 14.49 19.14
C ALA A 4 50.45 15.38 19.06
N THR A 5 50.65 16.69 18.87
CA THR A 5 49.56 17.66 18.69
C THR A 5 48.76 17.41 17.41
N THR A 6 49.40 17.02 16.30
CA THR A 6 48.67 16.70 15.06
C THR A 6 47.83 15.43 15.19
N ILE A 7 48.35 14.39 15.86
CA ILE A 7 47.64 13.14 16.11
C ILE A 7 46.42 13.37 17.03
N GLU A 8 46.56 14.20 18.06
CA GLU A 8 45.45 14.58 18.95
C GLU A 8 44.35 15.34 18.22
N ILE A 9 44.70 16.27 17.32
CA ILE A 9 43.73 17.01 16.50
C ILE A 9 42.97 16.05 15.58
N ILE A 10 43.66 15.11 14.92
CA ILE A 10 43.04 14.12 14.04
C ILE A 10 42.08 13.22 14.82
N ASN A 11 42.54 12.69 15.96
CA ASN A 11 41.71 11.83 16.82
C ASN A 11 40.48 12.58 17.34
N THR A 12 40.64 13.81 17.82
CA THR A 12 39.53 14.63 18.31
C THR A 12 38.51 14.94 17.20
N THR A 13 38.99 15.21 15.98
CA THR A 13 38.12 15.46 14.83
C THR A 13 37.34 14.21 14.44
N LEU A 14 38.01 13.06 14.38
CA LEU A 14 37.36 11.77 14.12
C LEU A 14 36.34 11.43 15.21
N THR A 15 36.68 11.59 16.48
CA THR A 15 35.74 11.36 17.58
C THR A 15 34.53 12.28 17.47
N THR A 16 34.73 13.57 17.19
CA THR A 16 33.63 14.54 17.03
C THR A 16 32.70 14.17 15.88
N VAL A 17 33.24 13.80 14.72
CA VAL A 17 32.44 13.33 13.57
C VAL A 17 31.68 12.06 13.90
N THR A 18 32.32 11.11 14.59
CA THR A 18 31.71 9.83 14.95
C THR A 18 30.60 10.03 15.97
N THR A 19 30.82 10.84 17.01
CA THR A 19 29.81 11.16 18.02
C THR A 19 28.64 11.91 17.41
N LEU A 20 28.88 12.89 16.53
CA LEU A 20 27.81 13.61 15.84
C LEU A 20 26.99 12.68 14.94
N THR A 21 27.64 11.75 14.24
CA THR A 21 26.96 10.76 13.40
C THR A 21 26.11 9.82 14.24
N VAL A 22 26.62 9.31 15.36
CA VAL A 22 25.88 8.44 16.28
C VAL A 22 24.68 9.17 16.86
N VAL A 23 24.86 10.39 17.37
CA VAL A 23 23.76 11.20 17.93
C VAL A 23 22.70 11.50 16.87
N THR A 24 23.12 11.88 15.67
CA THR A 24 22.20 12.15 14.55
C THR A 24 21.44 10.90 14.14
N ALA A 25 22.11 9.76 14.02
CA ALA A 25 21.48 8.47 13.74
C ALA A 25 20.51 8.06 14.85
N SER A 26 20.87 8.21 16.13
CA SER A 26 20.01 7.91 17.28
C SER A 26 18.73 8.74 17.32
N LEU A 27 18.72 9.93 16.75
CA LEU A 27 17.52 10.78 16.66
C LEU A 27 16.69 10.48 15.40
N ILE A 28 17.34 10.18 14.27
CA ILE A 28 16.66 9.94 12.98
C ILE A 28 16.08 8.52 12.91
N LEU A 29 16.80 7.50 13.40
CA LEU A 29 16.39 6.09 13.28
C LEU A 29 15.03 5.82 13.94
N PRO A 30 14.75 6.27 15.18
CA PRO A 30 13.45 6.07 15.80
C PRO A 30 12.30 6.72 15.03
N LEU A 31 12.54 7.88 14.41
CA LEU A 31 11.54 8.57 13.58
C LEU A 31 11.22 7.78 12.32
N ILE A 32 12.24 7.22 11.64
CA ILE A 32 12.05 6.38 10.44
C ILE A 32 11.33 5.08 10.81
N ILE A 33 11.75 4.41 11.88
CA ILE A 33 11.16 3.14 12.35
C ILE A 33 9.69 3.35 12.74
N LYS A 34 9.40 4.34 13.60
CA LYS A 34 8.03 4.66 14.02
C LYS A 34 7.14 4.94 12.81
N LYS A 35 7.63 5.75 11.87
CA LYS A 35 6.90 6.10 10.65
C LYS A 35 6.65 4.89 9.75
N ASN A 36 7.61 3.99 9.60
CA ASN A 36 7.42 2.78 8.80
C ASN A 36 6.42 1.82 9.46
N ASN A 37 6.50 1.67 10.79
CA ASN A 37 5.55 0.87 11.56
C ASN A 37 4.12 1.42 11.45
N ASP A 38 3.93 2.74 11.57
CA ASP A 38 2.63 3.37 11.40
C ASP A 38 2.06 3.16 9.99
N ARG A 39 2.92 3.12 8.97
CA ARG A 39 2.51 2.83 7.58
C ARG A 39 2.08 1.37 7.42
N ASN A 40 2.86 0.43 7.93
CA ASN A 40 2.55 -0.99 7.83
C ASN A 40 1.25 -1.30 8.59
N LYS A 41 1.09 -0.80 9.82
CA LYS A 41 -0.17 -0.94 10.58
C LYS A 41 -1.37 -0.40 9.82
N LYS A 42 -1.24 0.73 9.13
CA LYS A 42 -2.32 1.27 8.29
C LYS A 42 -2.61 0.39 7.09
N LYS A 43 -1.59 -0.17 6.45
CA LYS A 43 -1.74 -1.11 5.33
C LYS A 43 -2.49 -2.36 5.81
N ASP A 44 -2.01 -2.98 6.88
CA ASP A 44 -2.56 -4.20 7.45
C ASP A 44 -4.03 -3.99 7.84
N ALA A 45 -4.36 -2.85 8.46
CA ALA A 45 -5.74 -2.51 8.82
C ALA A 45 -6.67 -2.29 7.61
N ILE A 46 -6.14 -1.88 6.45
CA ILE A 46 -6.93 -1.77 5.22
C ILE A 46 -7.15 -3.16 4.64
N GLU A 47 -6.10 -3.98 4.55
CA GLU A 47 -6.18 -5.35 4.04
C GLU A 47 -7.15 -6.19 4.88
N GLU A 48 -7.06 -6.09 6.21
CA GLU A 48 -7.99 -6.74 7.14
C GLU A 48 -9.44 -6.29 6.92
N ALA A 49 -9.68 -4.98 6.76
CA ALA A 49 -11.03 -4.47 6.51
C ALA A 49 -11.59 -4.90 5.15
N LEU A 50 -10.75 -4.95 4.12
CA LEU A 50 -11.15 -5.44 2.79
C LEU A 50 -11.51 -6.93 2.84
N LEU A 51 -10.68 -7.75 3.50
CA LEU A 51 -10.92 -9.18 3.67
C LEU A 51 -12.19 -9.44 4.49
N ASP A 52 -12.36 -8.76 5.63
CA ASP A 52 -13.57 -8.90 6.47
C ASP A 52 -14.84 -8.51 5.69
N SER A 53 -14.80 -7.41 4.92
CA SER A 53 -15.95 -7.01 4.09
C SER A 53 -16.27 -8.02 3.00
N PHE A 54 -15.25 -8.63 2.39
CA PHE A 54 -15.41 -9.66 1.38
C PHE A 54 -15.97 -10.96 1.97
N ASP A 55 -15.40 -11.44 3.08
CA ASP A 55 -15.86 -12.65 3.76
C ASP A 55 -17.31 -12.50 4.20
N LYS A 56 -17.70 -11.34 4.73
CA LYS A 56 -19.08 -11.02 5.10
C LYS A 56 -20.05 -10.95 3.94
N TYR A 57 -19.59 -10.61 2.73
CA TYR A 57 -20.42 -10.58 1.53
C TYR A 57 -20.68 -11.99 0.98
N PHE A 58 -19.71 -12.91 1.08
CA PHE A 58 -19.88 -14.31 0.66
C PHE A 58 -20.39 -15.24 1.75
N SER A 59 -20.40 -14.78 3.01
CA SER A 59 -20.81 -15.60 4.13
C SER A 59 -22.30 -15.89 4.10
N THR A 60 -22.65 -17.16 4.29
CA THR A 60 -24.03 -17.59 4.49
C THR A 60 -24.60 -17.19 5.85
N GLU A 61 -23.74 -16.77 6.79
CA GLU A 61 -24.14 -16.29 8.12
C GLU A 61 -24.75 -14.88 8.08
N TYR A 62 -24.44 -14.10 7.03
CA TYR A 62 -24.91 -12.73 6.86
C TYR A 62 -25.71 -12.56 5.55
N PRO A 63 -26.89 -13.19 5.42
CA PRO A 63 -27.67 -13.19 4.18
C PRO A 63 -28.21 -11.81 3.78
N LYS A 64 -28.14 -10.82 4.68
CA LYS A 64 -28.52 -9.42 4.40
C LYS A 64 -27.39 -8.62 3.72
N ASN A 65 -26.17 -9.14 3.71
CA ASN A 65 -25.02 -8.47 3.12
C ASN A 65 -25.03 -8.71 1.61
N ASP A 66 -25.81 -7.90 0.91
CA ASP A 66 -25.85 -7.90 -0.54
C ASP A 66 -24.70 -7.07 -1.16
N PHE A 67 -24.71 -6.96 -2.49
CA PHE A 67 -23.67 -6.20 -3.19
C PHE A 67 -23.72 -4.70 -2.86
N GLU A 68 -24.90 -4.16 -2.56
CA GLU A 68 -25.03 -2.75 -2.19
C GLU A 68 -24.35 -2.48 -0.85
N TRP A 69 -24.53 -3.39 0.11
CA TRP A 69 -23.80 -3.38 1.38
C TRP A 69 -22.29 -3.47 1.15
N TYR A 70 -21.84 -4.46 0.37
CA TYR A 70 -20.40 -4.64 0.11
C TYR A 70 -19.78 -3.42 -0.56
N TYR A 71 -20.46 -2.85 -1.56
CA TYR A 71 -20.03 -1.62 -2.23
C TYR A 71 -19.96 -0.43 -1.26
N ALA A 72 -20.93 -0.30 -0.34
CA ALA A 72 -20.93 0.76 0.66
C ALA A 72 -19.75 0.60 1.64
N GLU A 73 -19.42 -0.63 2.05
CA GLU A 73 -18.25 -0.91 2.89
C GLU A 73 -16.95 -0.55 2.18
N LEU A 74 -16.79 -0.91 0.90
CA LEU A 74 -15.62 -0.50 0.11
C LEU A 74 -15.46 1.03 0.07
N LEU A 75 -16.55 1.77 -0.14
CA LEU A 75 -16.53 3.23 -0.07
C LEU A 75 -16.19 3.77 1.32
N ALA A 76 -16.68 3.11 2.38
CA ALA A 76 -16.36 3.46 3.76
C ALA A 76 -14.86 3.28 4.05
N ILE A 77 -14.27 2.16 3.63
CA ILE A 77 -12.83 1.87 3.73
C ILE A 77 -12.02 2.94 2.98
N ILE A 78 -12.35 3.19 1.71
CA ILE A 78 -11.69 4.20 0.87
C ILE A 78 -11.68 5.58 1.57
N LYS A 79 -12.83 5.98 2.13
CA LYS A 79 -12.99 7.26 2.82
C LYS A 79 -12.23 7.30 4.14
N LYS A 80 -12.33 6.24 4.96
CA LYS A 80 -11.66 6.11 6.26
C LYS A 80 -10.15 6.23 6.15
N PHE A 81 -9.57 5.65 5.11
CA PHE A 81 -8.12 5.63 4.89
C PHE A 81 -7.62 6.66 3.87
N ASN A 82 -8.50 7.55 3.38
CA ASN A 82 -8.18 8.62 2.42
C ASN A 82 -7.42 8.08 1.19
N ILE A 83 -7.93 7.00 0.61
CA ILE A 83 -7.36 6.37 -0.58
C ILE A 83 -7.78 7.20 -1.79
N ARG A 84 -6.79 7.72 -2.52
CA ARG A 84 -7.01 8.68 -3.63
C ARG A 84 -6.62 8.15 -5.00
N ILE A 85 -5.88 7.05 -5.05
CA ILE A 85 -5.31 6.53 -6.29
C ILE A 85 -5.49 5.03 -6.29
N PHE A 86 -6.06 4.53 -7.38
CA PHE A 86 -6.08 3.10 -7.67
C PHE A 86 -5.02 2.79 -8.74
N ILE A 87 -4.44 1.59 -8.69
CA ILE A 87 -3.48 1.11 -9.69
C ILE A 87 -4.05 -0.16 -10.31
N CYS A 88 -4.23 -0.15 -11.62
CA CYS A 88 -4.57 -1.37 -12.34
C CYS A 88 -3.34 -2.27 -12.47
N LEU A 89 -3.42 -3.53 -12.05
CA LEU A 89 -2.33 -4.51 -12.22
C LEU A 89 -2.17 -4.94 -13.67
N ASN A 90 -3.27 -5.04 -14.42
CA ASN A 90 -3.24 -5.43 -15.84
C ASN A 90 -2.56 -4.35 -16.70
N CYS A 91 -3.02 -3.09 -16.65
CA CYS A 91 -2.48 -2.01 -17.50
C CYS A 91 -1.49 -1.07 -16.81
N LYS A 92 -1.19 -1.28 -15.52
CA LYS A 92 -0.27 -0.48 -14.68
C LYS A 92 -0.60 1.01 -14.58
N ARG A 93 -1.81 1.42 -14.99
CA ARG A 93 -2.24 2.83 -14.96
C ARG A 93 -2.76 3.23 -13.60
N LYS A 94 -2.47 4.47 -13.21
CA LYS A 94 -3.13 5.16 -12.10
C LYS A 94 -4.54 5.58 -12.52
N LEU A 95 -5.48 5.33 -11.63
CA LEU A 95 -6.91 5.52 -11.85
C LEU A 95 -7.48 6.42 -10.76
N ASP A 96 -8.45 7.22 -11.18
CA ASP A 96 -9.31 7.96 -10.27
C ASP A 96 -10.27 7.01 -9.56
N VAL A 97 -10.38 7.16 -8.24
CA VAL A 97 -11.17 6.28 -7.38
C VAL A 97 -12.65 6.34 -7.75
N LYS A 98 -13.19 7.54 -7.97
CA LYS A 98 -14.61 7.72 -8.28
C LYS A 98 -14.97 7.03 -9.59
N LYS A 99 -14.20 7.29 -10.66
CA LYS A 99 -14.40 6.63 -11.96
C LYS A 99 -14.28 5.11 -11.89
N TYR A 100 -13.36 4.60 -11.08
CA TYR A 100 -13.22 3.15 -10.90
C TYR A 100 -14.43 2.56 -10.17
N MET A 101 -14.87 3.17 -9.07
CA MET A 101 -16.03 2.67 -8.31
C MET A 101 -17.33 2.77 -9.10
N ASP A 102 -17.47 3.78 -9.96
CA ASP A 102 -18.61 3.88 -10.90
C ASP A 102 -18.57 2.73 -11.92
N TYR A 103 -17.39 2.38 -12.45
CA TYR A 103 -17.21 1.20 -13.30
C TYR A 103 -17.52 -0.10 -12.54
N PHE A 104 -16.96 -0.28 -11.34
CA PHE A 104 -17.13 -1.48 -10.51
C PHE A 104 -18.59 -1.81 -10.23
N LYS A 105 -19.47 -0.81 -10.11
CA LYS A 105 -20.93 -1.01 -9.99
C LYS A 105 -21.57 -1.68 -11.21
N THR A 106 -21.02 -1.44 -12.39
CA THR A 106 -21.63 -1.78 -13.69
C THR A 106 -21.07 -3.05 -14.32
N VAL A 107 -19.95 -3.57 -13.82
CA VAL A 107 -19.28 -4.74 -14.38
C VAL A 107 -19.99 -6.02 -13.97
N ASP A 108 -19.99 -7.00 -14.88
CA ASP A 108 -20.63 -8.28 -14.68
C ASP A 108 -19.95 -9.07 -13.55
N LYS A 109 -20.74 -9.54 -12.60
CA LYS A 109 -20.28 -10.01 -11.28
C LYS A 109 -19.95 -11.51 -11.27
N VAL A 110 -19.82 -12.12 -12.44
CA VAL A 110 -19.82 -13.59 -12.64
C VAL A 110 -18.43 -14.22 -12.48
N ILE A 111 -17.35 -13.42 -12.42
CA ILE A 111 -15.94 -13.88 -12.35
C ILE A 111 -15.26 -13.14 -11.17
N PRO A 112 -14.27 -13.71 -10.42
CA PRO A 112 -13.91 -13.30 -9.06
C PRO A 112 -13.12 -11.99 -8.94
N GLU A 113 -13.52 -10.97 -9.70
CA GLU A 113 -13.20 -9.56 -9.45
C GLU A 113 -13.80 -9.03 -8.13
N ILE A 114 -14.58 -9.87 -7.45
CA ILE A 114 -15.29 -9.51 -6.22
C ILE A 114 -14.30 -9.24 -5.06
N ASN A 115 -13.06 -9.73 -5.11
CA ASN A 115 -11.96 -9.19 -4.30
C ASN A 115 -10.77 -8.76 -5.16
N ASN A 116 -11.00 -7.80 -6.06
CA ASN A 116 -9.90 -7.23 -6.85
C ASN A 116 -8.98 -6.31 -6.05
N PHE A 117 -9.27 -6.05 -4.77
CA PHE A 117 -8.59 -5.02 -4.02
C PHE A 117 -7.42 -5.61 -3.24
N SER A 118 -6.21 -5.18 -3.59
CA SER A 118 -5.02 -5.37 -2.76
C SER A 118 -4.44 -4.01 -2.41
N VAL A 119 -3.64 -3.93 -1.35
CA VAL A 119 -3.06 -2.64 -0.93
C VAL A 119 -1.57 -2.69 -1.19
N ASN A 120 -1.05 -1.64 -1.84
CA ASN A 120 0.39 -1.43 -1.86
C ASN A 120 0.76 -0.09 -1.25
N ALA A 121 1.84 -0.11 -0.47
CA ALA A 121 2.49 1.12 -0.06
C ALA A 121 3.32 1.61 -1.24
N GLY A 122 2.94 2.74 -1.84
CA GLY A 122 3.71 3.33 -2.94
C GLY A 122 5.19 3.50 -2.56
N GLN A 123 6.10 3.25 -3.52
CA GLN A 123 7.55 3.30 -3.30
C GLN A 123 8.07 4.68 -2.92
N SER A 124 7.34 5.75 -3.24
CA SER A 124 7.78 7.11 -2.97
C SER A 124 6.57 8.00 -2.68
N GLY A 125 6.41 8.34 -1.40
CA GLY A 125 5.35 9.21 -0.93
C GLY A 125 4.37 8.51 0.01
N PHE A 126 3.93 9.26 0.99
CA PHE A 126 3.05 8.93 2.11
C PHE A 126 1.62 8.52 1.69
N LYS A 127 1.43 8.02 0.48
CA LYS A 127 0.13 7.73 -0.12
C LYS A 127 -0.05 6.23 -0.18
N ILE A 128 -1.13 5.75 0.44
CA ILE A 128 -1.56 4.37 0.31
C ILE A 128 -2.29 4.28 -1.03
N GLU A 129 -1.86 3.33 -1.85
CA GLU A 129 -2.43 3.08 -3.18
C GLU A 129 -3.15 1.73 -3.13
N MET A 130 -4.39 1.71 -3.63
CA MET A 130 -5.14 0.46 -3.76
C MET A 130 -4.89 -0.09 -5.16
N MET A 131 -4.66 -1.39 -5.24
CA MET A 131 -4.44 -2.12 -6.48
C MET A 131 -5.70 -2.87 -6.86
N VAL A 132 -5.97 -2.88 -8.15
CA VAL A 132 -7.12 -3.57 -8.77
C VAL A 132 -6.63 -4.41 -9.93
N LEU A 133 -7.13 -5.62 -10.13
CA LEU A 133 -6.65 -6.50 -11.21
C LEU A 133 -6.86 -5.88 -12.60
N ALA A 134 -8.08 -5.43 -12.88
CA ALA A 134 -8.49 -4.85 -14.16
C ALA A 134 -9.29 -3.55 -13.96
N CYS A 135 -9.40 -2.73 -15.00
CA CYS A 135 -10.12 -1.45 -14.96
C CYS A 135 -10.86 -1.12 -16.25
N TYR A 136 -11.72 -0.10 -16.21
CA TYR A 136 -12.49 0.40 -17.37
C TYR A 136 -11.65 0.77 -18.60
N LYS A 137 -10.35 1.02 -18.45
CA LYS A 137 -9.45 1.32 -19.58
C LYS A 137 -8.85 0.07 -20.22
N CYS A 138 -8.98 -1.10 -19.61
CA CYS A 138 -8.42 -2.36 -20.12
C CYS A 138 -9.17 -2.91 -21.35
N LYS A 139 -10.25 -2.25 -21.81
CA LYS A 139 -10.93 -2.50 -23.10
C LYS A 139 -11.06 -3.97 -23.51
N GLY A 140 -11.45 -4.88 -22.62
CA GLY A 140 -11.87 -6.25 -22.99
C GLY A 140 -10.88 -7.15 -23.76
N GLU A 141 -9.73 -6.65 -24.24
CA GLU A 141 -8.86 -7.36 -25.17
C GLU A 141 -7.87 -8.30 -24.48
N ASP A 142 -7.76 -8.27 -23.16
CA ASP A 142 -6.90 -9.19 -22.40
C ASP A 142 -7.38 -9.25 -20.94
N GLN A 143 -8.60 -9.75 -20.73
CA GLN A 143 -9.18 -9.76 -19.37
C GLN A 143 -8.40 -10.66 -18.39
N TYR A 144 -7.54 -11.57 -18.86
CA TYR A 144 -6.74 -12.45 -17.98
C TYR A 144 -5.37 -12.84 -18.59
N LYS A 145 -4.45 -11.88 -18.76
CA LYS A 145 -3.02 -12.22 -18.89
C LYS A 145 -2.34 -12.11 -17.52
N ILE A 146 -2.61 -13.10 -16.66
CA ILE A 146 -1.78 -13.32 -15.47
C ILE A 146 -0.45 -13.86 -16.00
N ASN A 147 0.60 -13.01 -15.97
CA ASN A 147 1.95 -13.45 -16.31
C ASN A 147 2.42 -14.41 -15.20
N THR A 148 2.33 -15.71 -15.44
CA THR A 148 2.77 -16.78 -14.51
C THR A 148 4.29 -16.95 -14.46
N SER A 149 5.07 -15.99 -14.96
CA SER A 149 6.52 -16.11 -15.15
C SER A 149 7.38 -15.96 -13.89
N ASN A 150 6.81 -16.00 -12.69
CA ASN A 150 7.57 -16.11 -11.43
C ASN A 150 7.10 -17.28 -10.55
N LYS A 151 6.97 -18.47 -11.14
CA LYS A 151 7.10 -19.73 -10.39
C LYS A 151 8.48 -20.33 -10.66
N GLU A 152 9.48 -19.82 -9.96
CA GLU A 152 10.68 -20.58 -9.65
C GLU A 152 10.83 -20.59 -8.12
N ILE A 153 10.44 -21.71 -7.53
CA ILE A 153 11.07 -22.31 -6.35
C ILE A 153 11.45 -23.72 -6.81
#